data_AF-A0ABD0JMY2-F1
#
_entry.id   AF-A0ABD0JMY2-F1
#
_cell.length_a   1.000
_cell.length_b   1.000
_cell.length_c   1.000
_cell.angle_alpha   90.00
_cell.angle_beta   90.00
_cell.angle_gamma   90.00
#
_symmetry.space_group_name_H-M   'P 1'
#
loop_
_entity.id
_entity.type
_entity.pdbx_description
1 polymer ?
#
loop_
_entity_poly.entity_id
_entity_poly.type
_entity_poly.pdbx_seq_one_letter_code
_entity_poly.pdbx_strand_id
1 'polypeptide(L)'
;LCRDPKQAPISVFGFIKHLHLPFPLKARPATDAGVSVYRTSTWPTRVDELSGTTWVQEIVYLISTDFDIERAKAENIETRFPYLEYTYPGVKAVAASPSPRFIKTHLPFSLLPKDMTVKKPKVIYLARNPKDTAVSLHSFLNLTGLHEFHGTMEDFAQLFVDGNVIYGPWWKHVAEGWEHRNDDNVIFITYEDLTKIDILKRHCSFSSMQQNDSVNYTWYKGLWKWKEGNFLRKGVIGDWKNHLSSEMSQKLDAMASRLDPLGLQFVDTPQDQG
;
A
#
# COMPACT_ATOMS: atom_id res chain seq x y z
N LEU A 1 27.43 -20.37 9.47
CA LEU A 1 28.48 -19.98 8.49
C LEU A 1 28.18 -18.55 8.03
N CYS A 2 28.66 -17.59 8.81
CA CYS A 2 28.60 -16.16 8.51
C CYS A 2 29.39 -15.85 7.24
N ARG A 3 28.89 -14.96 6.38
CA ARG A 3 29.74 -14.14 5.51
C ARG A 3 29.30 -12.68 5.52
N ASP A 4 30.32 -11.86 5.71
CA ASP A 4 30.44 -10.44 6.03
C ASP A 4 30.16 -9.52 4.81
N PRO A 5 29.48 -8.35 4.96
CA PRO A 5 29.11 -7.46 3.86
C PRO A 5 30.05 -6.25 3.67
N LYS A 6 31.36 -6.46 3.50
CA LYS A 6 32.28 -5.42 3.02
C LYS A 6 33.27 -5.97 1.98
N GLN A 7 33.00 -5.74 0.70
CA GLN A 7 34.00 -5.46 -0.34
C GLN A 7 33.34 -5.07 -1.69
N ALA A 8 33.79 -3.93 -2.22
CA ALA A 8 33.38 -3.23 -3.45
C ALA A 8 34.04 -3.83 -4.71
N PRO A 9 34.16 -3.15 -5.88
CA PRO A 9 33.40 -2.07 -6.54
C PRO A 9 32.97 -2.50 -7.98
N ILE A 10 32.36 -1.62 -8.80
CA ILE A 10 32.66 -1.38 -10.23
C ILE A 10 31.57 -0.50 -10.86
N SER A 11 32.03 0.60 -11.45
CA SER A 11 31.34 1.61 -12.25
C SER A 11 31.19 1.20 -13.72
N VAL A 12 30.06 1.50 -14.39
CA VAL A 12 29.97 1.61 -15.87
C VAL A 12 28.90 2.63 -16.31
N PHE A 13 29.29 3.49 -17.27
CA PHE A 13 28.56 4.54 -17.97
C PHE A 13 27.48 4.05 -18.95
N GLY A 14 26.49 4.89 -19.27
CA GLY A 14 25.62 4.70 -20.45
C GLY A 14 24.69 5.87 -20.75
N PHE A 15 25.03 6.67 -21.77
CA PHE A 15 24.20 7.72 -22.40
C PHE A 15 22.96 7.14 -23.12
N ILE A 16 21.87 7.93 -23.18
CA ILE A 16 20.94 8.18 -24.33
C ILE A 16 19.73 8.97 -23.76
N LYS A 17 19.35 10.19 -24.16
CA LYS A 17 19.02 10.89 -25.44
C LYS A 17 17.48 11.13 -25.54
N HIS A 18 17.13 12.40 -25.29
CA HIS A 18 15.94 13.16 -25.71
C HIS A 18 14.52 12.60 -25.49
N LEU A 19 13.82 13.21 -24.51
CA LEU A 19 12.38 13.46 -24.61
C LEU A 19 12.15 14.95 -24.28
N HIS A 20 11.50 15.67 -25.19
CA HIS A 20 11.10 17.07 -24.98
C HIS A 20 9.80 17.09 -24.16
N LEU A 21 9.89 17.56 -22.92
CA LEU A 21 8.73 17.95 -22.10
C LEU A 21 8.52 19.46 -22.28
N PRO A 22 7.33 19.94 -22.67
CA PRO A 22 7.04 21.36 -22.61
C PRO A 22 6.75 21.74 -21.15
N PHE A 23 7.34 22.84 -20.67
CA PHE A 23 7.31 23.43 -19.31
C PHE A 23 8.41 23.00 -18.31
N PRO A 24 8.88 23.92 -17.44
CA PRO A 24 10.20 23.88 -16.83
C PRO A 24 10.22 23.04 -15.55
N LEU A 25 9.60 21.86 -15.56
CA LEU A 25 10.02 20.78 -14.69
C LEU A 25 10.79 19.83 -15.60
N LYS A 26 12.10 20.05 -15.71
CA LYS A 26 13.00 19.00 -16.20
C LYS A 26 12.84 17.82 -15.25
N ALA A 27 11.91 16.91 -15.54
CA ALA A 27 11.96 15.57 -15.01
C ALA A 27 13.32 15.03 -15.46
N ARG A 28 14.29 15.02 -14.54
CA ARG A 28 15.51 14.29 -14.80
C ARG A 28 15.07 12.84 -14.96
N PRO A 29 15.41 12.17 -16.07
CA PRO A 29 15.37 10.71 -16.05
C PRO A 29 16.13 10.26 -14.79
N ALA A 30 15.66 9.21 -14.12
CA ALA A 30 16.34 8.59 -12.98
C ALA A 30 17.64 7.88 -13.44
N THR A 31 18.39 8.51 -14.32
CA THR A 31 19.70 8.11 -14.82
C THR A 31 20.75 8.92 -14.07
N ASP A 32 21.68 8.19 -13.46
CA ASP A 32 22.93 8.61 -12.83
C ASP A 32 22.91 9.11 -11.38
N ALA A 33 21.76 9.19 -10.70
CA ALA A 33 21.75 9.16 -9.24
C ALA A 33 21.66 7.70 -8.80
N GLY A 34 22.77 7.09 -8.38
CA GLY A 34 22.85 5.69 -7.95
C GLY A 34 21.89 5.34 -6.80
N VAL A 35 20.62 5.15 -7.11
CA VAL A 35 19.60 4.61 -6.19
C VAL A 35 19.67 3.11 -6.29
N SER A 36 20.50 2.52 -5.45
CA SER A 36 20.49 1.08 -5.24
C SER A 36 19.23 0.70 -4.49
N VAL A 37 18.34 -0.06 -5.15
CA VAL A 37 17.25 -0.75 -4.44
C VAL A 37 17.94 -1.87 -3.66
N TYR A 38 17.69 -1.98 -2.36
CA TYR A 38 18.28 -3.03 -1.54
C TYR A 38 17.23 -4.13 -1.36
N ARG A 39 17.68 -5.38 -1.21
CA ARG A 39 16.80 -6.54 -1.02
C ARG A 39 16.25 -6.52 0.41
N THR A 40 15.33 -5.60 0.66
CA THR A 40 14.54 -5.50 1.89
C THR A 40 13.09 -5.22 1.49
N SER A 41 12.14 -5.51 2.37
CA SER A 41 10.69 -5.28 2.25
C SER A 41 10.39 -3.81 1.96
N THR A 42 10.58 -3.46 0.71
CA THR A 42 10.31 -2.16 0.13
C THR A 42 8.93 -2.26 -0.47
N TRP A 43 8.06 -1.30 -0.12
CA TRP A 43 6.73 -1.19 -0.69
C TRP A 43 6.65 0.06 -1.56
N PRO A 44 7.00 -0.01 -2.86
CA PRO A 44 6.72 1.07 -3.78
C PRO A 44 5.21 1.09 -4.03
N THR A 45 4.52 2.13 -3.53
CA THR A 45 3.19 2.46 -4.02
C THR A 45 3.37 3.21 -5.33
N ARG A 46 2.99 2.55 -6.43
CA ARG A 46 3.05 3.06 -7.80
C ARG A 46 1.66 3.42 -8.26
N VAL A 47 1.46 4.63 -8.73
CA VAL A 47 0.11 5.09 -8.98
C VAL A 47 0.09 6.08 -10.15
N ASP A 48 -0.97 6.14 -10.95
CA ASP A 48 -1.29 7.33 -11.75
C ASP A 48 -1.79 8.42 -10.81
N GLU A 49 -1.23 9.64 -10.85
CA GLU A 49 -1.22 10.61 -9.74
C GLU A 49 -2.45 10.79 -8.82
N LEU A 50 -3.67 10.39 -9.20
CA LEU A 50 -4.91 10.74 -8.52
C LEU A 50 -5.95 9.61 -8.47
N SER A 51 -5.49 8.37 -8.46
CA SER A 51 -6.32 7.18 -8.30
C SER A 51 -6.41 6.64 -6.86
N GLY A 52 -6.07 7.45 -5.85
CA GLY A 52 -6.18 7.06 -4.43
C GLY A 52 -4.87 6.70 -3.72
N THR A 53 -3.72 7.17 -4.24
CA THR A 53 -2.37 6.90 -3.69
C THR A 53 -2.28 7.10 -2.19
N THR A 54 -2.73 8.25 -1.70
CA THR A 54 -2.70 8.62 -0.27
C THR A 54 -3.43 7.60 0.60
N TRP A 55 -4.56 7.06 0.11
CA TRP A 55 -5.34 6.06 0.83
C TRP A 55 -4.58 4.74 0.96
N VAL A 56 -3.98 4.27 -0.14
CA VAL A 56 -3.18 3.04 -0.13
C VAL A 56 -1.91 3.21 0.72
N GLN A 57 -1.23 4.35 0.64
CA GLN A 57 -0.07 4.67 1.46
C GLN A 57 -0.41 4.55 2.95
N GLU A 58 -1.55 5.09 3.38
CA GLU A 58 -1.97 5.03 4.78
C GLU A 58 -2.29 3.60 5.24
N ILE A 59 -3.02 2.84 4.41
CA ILE A 59 -3.32 1.42 4.68
C ILE A 59 -2.02 0.62 4.83
N VAL A 60 -1.08 0.77 3.88
CA VAL A 60 0.19 0.04 3.88
C VAL A 60 1.04 0.41 5.08
N TYR A 61 1.07 1.70 5.46
CA TYR A 61 1.81 2.15 6.62
C TYR A 61 1.26 1.52 7.89
N LEU A 62 -0.04 1.64 8.14
CA LEU A 62 -0.69 1.09 9.33
C LEU A 62 -0.53 -0.42 9.44
N ILE A 63 -0.68 -1.17 8.34
CA ILE A 63 -0.44 -2.62 8.33
C ILE A 63 1.02 -2.94 8.69
N SER A 64 1.97 -2.11 8.26
CA SER A 64 3.40 -2.34 8.48
C SER A 64 3.89 -1.86 9.86
N THR A 65 3.08 -1.10 10.59
CA THR A 65 3.39 -0.55 11.91
C THR A 65 2.39 -1.02 12.97
N ASP A 66 1.84 -2.23 12.80
CA ASP A 66 0.92 -2.86 13.75
C ASP A 66 -0.27 -1.98 14.16
N PHE A 67 -0.80 -1.22 13.19
CA PHE A 67 -1.92 -0.29 13.34
C PHE A 67 -1.68 0.85 14.34
N ASP A 68 -0.43 1.30 14.50
CA ASP A 68 -0.07 2.48 15.29
C ASP A 68 -0.57 3.80 14.64
N ILE A 69 -1.80 4.18 14.99
CA ILE A 69 -2.49 5.37 14.47
C ILE A 69 -1.81 6.66 14.95
N GLU A 70 -1.32 6.71 16.19
CA GLU A 70 -0.74 7.92 16.75
C GLU A 70 0.57 8.27 16.08
N ARG A 71 1.39 7.26 15.77
CA ARG A 71 2.57 7.43 14.94
C ARG A 71 2.23 7.92 13.52
N ALA A 72 1.20 7.36 12.90
CA ALA A 72 0.78 7.76 11.55
C ALA A 72 0.32 9.23 11.49
N LYS A 73 -0.31 9.74 12.55
CA LYS A 73 -0.71 11.15 12.71
C LYS A 73 0.48 12.09 12.98
N ALA A 74 1.51 11.61 13.67
CA ALA A 74 2.65 12.42 14.08
C ALA A 74 3.60 12.79 12.92
N GLU A 75 3.72 11.93 11.91
CA GLU A 75 4.66 12.10 10.79
C GLU A 75 3.94 12.42 9.47
N ASN A 76 4.40 13.47 8.77
CA ASN A 76 3.90 13.82 7.44
C ASN A 76 4.10 12.66 6.44
N ILE A 77 3.10 12.44 5.59
CA ILE A 77 3.10 11.33 4.62
C ILE A 77 4.27 11.37 3.64
N GLU A 78 4.75 12.55 3.24
CA GLU A 78 5.89 12.70 2.32
C GLU A 78 7.22 12.32 3.00
N THR A 79 7.30 12.41 4.33
CA THR A 79 8.44 11.88 5.10
C THR A 79 8.38 10.36 5.21
N ARG A 80 7.16 9.82 5.40
CA ARG A 80 6.92 8.37 5.50
C ARG A 80 7.13 7.66 4.15
N PHE A 81 6.70 8.31 3.07
CA PHE A 81 6.80 7.84 1.69
C PHE A 81 7.48 8.89 0.81
N PRO A 82 8.82 8.98 0.82
CA PRO A 82 9.51 9.91 -0.05
C PRO A 82 9.13 9.70 -1.52
N TYR A 83 8.76 10.80 -2.17
CA TYR A 83 8.35 10.81 -3.57
C TYR A 83 9.59 10.78 -4.49
N LEU A 84 9.76 9.69 -5.24
CA LEU A 84 10.99 9.35 -5.94
C LEU A 84 11.46 10.42 -6.93
N GLU A 85 10.55 10.96 -7.75
CA GLU A 85 10.84 11.90 -8.83
C GLU A 85 10.78 13.38 -8.41
N TYR A 86 10.45 13.68 -7.15
CA TYR A 86 10.36 15.04 -6.65
C TYR A 86 11.69 15.54 -6.06
N THR A 87 11.89 16.86 -6.01
CA THR A 87 13.15 17.47 -5.53
C THR A 87 13.31 17.43 -4.01
N TYR A 88 12.21 17.46 -3.27
CA TYR A 88 12.19 17.36 -1.80
C TYR A 88 10.96 16.60 -1.31
N PRO A 89 11.09 15.53 -0.50
CA PRO A 89 12.34 15.00 0.07
C PRO A 89 13.14 14.11 -0.92
N GLY A 90 12.48 13.60 -1.97
CA GLY A 90 13.11 13.10 -3.19
C GLY A 90 14.01 11.86 -3.03
N VAL A 91 14.80 11.61 -4.08
CA VAL A 91 15.77 10.51 -4.16
C VAL A 91 16.72 10.44 -2.96
N LYS A 92 17.18 11.59 -2.44
CA LYS A 92 18.12 11.62 -1.31
C LYS A 92 17.49 11.06 -0.03
N ALA A 93 16.23 11.38 0.22
CA ALA A 93 15.52 10.82 1.36
C ALA A 93 15.29 9.32 1.18
N VAL A 94 14.91 8.86 -0.02
CA VAL A 94 14.79 7.42 -0.33
C VAL A 94 16.09 6.66 0.00
N ALA A 95 17.24 7.25 -0.31
CA ALA A 95 18.55 6.64 -0.05
C ALA A 95 18.91 6.63 1.45
N ALA A 96 18.46 7.63 2.21
CA ALA A 96 18.73 7.78 3.64
C ALA A 96 17.74 7.02 4.54
N SER A 97 16.54 6.67 4.05
CA SER A 97 15.51 6.02 4.85
C SER A 97 15.94 4.63 5.35
N PRO A 98 15.70 4.29 6.62
CA PRO A 98 15.96 2.95 7.15
C PRO A 98 15.00 1.93 6.55
N SER A 99 15.37 0.64 6.58
CA SER A 99 14.44 -0.44 6.20
C SER A 99 13.48 -0.78 7.36
N PRO A 100 12.22 -1.14 7.06
CA PRO A 100 11.58 -1.19 5.74
C PRO A 100 11.33 0.21 5.17
N ARG A 101 11.56 0.38 3.86
CA ARG A 101 11.39 1.66 3.16
C ARG A 101 10.08 1.69 2.39
N PHE A 102 9.33 2.77 2.55
CA PHE A 102 8.16 3.05 1.74
C PHE A 102 8.52 4.11 0.71
N ILE A 103 8.11 3.92 -0.55
CA ILE A 103 8.47 4.81 -1.65
C ILE A 103 7.20 5.09 -2.45
N LYS A 104 6.97 6.37 -2.76
CA LYS A 104 5.91 6.80 -3.67
C LYS A 104 6.52 7.15 -5.02
N THR A 105 5.85 6.74 -6.10
CA THR A 105 6.21 7.17 -7.46
C THR A 105 5.00 7.11 -8.39
N HIS A 106 5.02 8.01 -9.35
CA HIS A 106 4.07 8.15 -10.45
C HIS A 106 4.72 7.87 -11.81
N LEU A 107 5.97 7.36 -11.80
CA LEU A 107 6.64 6.89 -13.00
C LEU A 107 6.07 5.54 -13.49
N PRO A 108 5.94 5.37 -14.82
CA PRO A 108 5.63 4.08 -15.42
C PRO A 108 6.77 3.07 -15.16
N PHE A 109 6.46 1.77 -15.28
CA PHE A 109 7.43 0.68 -15.04
C PHE A 109 8.70 0.85 -15.87
N SER A 110 8.55 1.28 -17.12
CA SER A 110 9.63 1.53 -18.07
C SER A 110 10.63 2.61 -17.66
N LEU A 111 10.25 3.55 -16.78
CA LEU A 111 11.11 4.66 -16.33
C LEU A 111 11.74 4.45 -14.96
N LEU A 112 11.46 3.32 -14.30
CA LEU A 112 12.00 3.05 -12.97
C LEU A 112 13.44 2.52 -13.00
N PRO A 113 14.16 2.61 -11.87
CA PRO A 113 15.52 2.09 -11.78
C PRO A 113 15.60 0.61 -12.15
N LYS A 114 16.64 0.23 -12.92
CA LYS A 114 16.85 -1.17 -13.36
C LYS A 114 16.97 -2.15 -12.19
N ASP A 115 17.41 -1.69 -11.03
CA ASP A 115 17.47 -2.48 -9.80
C ASP A 115 16.13 -3.06 -9.37
N MET A 116 15.00 -2.50 -9.83
CA MET A 116 13.66 -3.03 -9.57
C MET A 116 13.49 -4.47 -10.08
N THR A 117 14.11 -4.83 -11.20
CA THR A 117 14.01 -6.18 -11.78
C THR A 117 14.88 -7.19 -11.02
N VAL A 118 16.01 -6.74 -10.48
CA VAL A 118 16.98 -7.57 -9.74
C VAL A 118 16.52 -7.80 -8.29
N LYS A 119 16.02 -6.74 -7.65
CA LYS A 119 15.72 -6.72 -6.21
C LYS A 119 14.29 -7.14 -5.91
N LYS A 120 13.40 -7.03 -6.91
CA LYS A 120 11.99 -7.40 -6.84
C LYS A 120 11.29 -6.89 -5.57
N PRO A 121 11.26 -5.56 -5.34
CA PRO A 121 10.52 -4.98 -4.22
C PRO A 121 9.02 -5.22 -4.38
N LYS A 122 8.25 -5.20 -3.29
CA LYS A 122 6.80 -5.45 -3.34
C LYS A 122 6.05 -4.21 -3.82
N VAL A 123 5.58 -4.20 -5.05
CA VAL A 123 4.93 -3.08 -5.70
C VAL A 123 3.42 -3.17 -5.51
N ILE A 124 2.78 -2.05 -5.19
CA ILE A 124 1.32 -1.90 -5.31
C ILE A 124 1.08 -0.91 -6.44
N TYR A 125 0.47 -1.36 -7.53
CA TYR A 125 0.05 -0.53 -8.65
C TYR A 125 -1.43 -0.19 -8.52
N LEU A 126 -1.77 1.09 -8.55
CA LEU A 126 -3.14 1.57 -8.48
C LEU A 126 -3.56 2.19 -9.83
N ALA A 127 -4.75 1.83 -10.29
CA ALA A 127 -5.41 2.43 -11.44
C ALA A 127 -6.80 2.96 -11.04
N ARG A 128 -7.38 3.86 -11.83
CA ARG A 128 -8.75 4.34 -11.65
C ARG A 128 -9.43 4.55 -13.00
N ASN A 129 -10.75 4.61 -13.01
CA ASN A 129 -11.50 5.03 -14.19
C ASN A 129 -10.88 6.30 -14.85
N PRO A 130 -10.60 6.30 -16.16
CA PRO A 130 -9.92 7.41 -16.82
C PRO A 130 -10.69 8.73 -16.76
N LYS A 131 -12.02 8.70 -16.72
CA LYS A 131 -12.86 9.91 -16.63
C LYS A 131 -12.63 10.60 -15.29
N ASP A 132 -12.69 9.82 -14.22
CA ASP A 132 -12.47 10.32 -12.87
C ASP A 132 -11.01 10.76 -12.66
N THR A 133 -10.05 10.04 -13.23
CA THR A 133 -8.63 10.43 -13.21
C THR A 133 -8.43 11.78 -13.90
N ALA A 134 -9.03 12.01 -15.08
CA ALA A 134 -8.93 13.28 -15.80
C ALA A 134 -9.51 14.45 -14.99
N VAL A 135 -10.72 14.29 -14.44
CA VAL A 135 -11.39 15.31 -13.60
C VAL A 135 -10.56 15.62 -12.35
N SER A 136 -10.03 14.58 -11.71
CA SER A 136 -9.20 14.74 -10.52
C SER A 136 -7.89 15.45 -10.84
N LEU A 137 -7.24 15.12 -11.97
CA LEU A 137 -5.99 15.75 -12.42
C LEU A 137 -6.17 17.22 -12.73
N HIS A 138 -7.23 17.58 -13.43
CA HIS A 138 -7.56 18.99 -13.63
C HIS A 138 -7.71 19.73 -12.29
N SER A 139 -8.47 19.16 -11.35
CA SER A 139 -8.70 19.75 -10.03
C SER A 139 -7.41 19.88 -9.23
N PHE A 140 -6.54 18.87 -9.24
CA PHE A 140 -5.26 18.87 -8.55
C PHE A 140 -4.31 19.93 -9.11
N LEU A 141 -4.18 20.03 -10.42
CA LEU A 141 -3.30 21.01 -11.05
C LEU A 141 -3.77 22.45 -10.80
N ASN A 142 -5.09 22.68 -10.80
CA ASN A 142 -5.67 23.96 -10.43
C ASN A 142 -5.44 24.30 -8.95
N LEU A 143 -5.58 23.32 -8.05
CA LEU A 143 -5.36 23.51 -6.61
C LEU A 143 -3.89 23.83 -6.29
N THR A 144 -2.96 23.16 -6.96
CA THR A 144 -1.53 23.26 -6.68
C THR A 144 -0.83 24.38 -7.44
N GLY A 145 -1.47 24.94 -8.48
CA GLY A 145 -0.85 25.94 -9.36
C GLY A 145 0.37 25.39 -10.11
N LEU A 146 0.48 24.07 -10.26
CA LEU A 146 1.58 23.42 -10.98
C LEU A 146 1.51 23.62 -12.50
N HIS A 147 0.42 24.21 -12.99
CA HIS A 147 0.24 24.62 -14.38
C HIS A 147 -0.39 26.00 -14.49
N GLU A 148 -0.26 26.60 -15.67
CA GLU A 148 -0.97 27.83 -16.07
C GLU A 148 -2.02 27.50 -17.14
N PHE A 149 -2.74 26.39 -16.97
CA PHE A 149 -3.79 26.01 -17.91
C PHE A 149 -4.98 26.95 -17.77
N HIS A 150 -5.40 27.54 -18.88
CA HIS A 150 -6.59 28.37 -18.99
C HIS A 150 -7.53 27.76 -20.04
N GLY A 151 -8.55 27.03 -19.57
CA GLY A 151 -9.52 26.35 -20.44
C GLY A 151 -10.65 25.70 -19.65
N THR A 152 -11.57 25.05 -20.37
CA THR A 152 -12.66 24.29 -19.78
C THR A 152 -12.22 22.89 -19.33
N MET A 153 -13.09 22.17 -18.60
CA MET A 153 -12.82 20.77 -18.26
C MET A 153 -12.73 19.91 -19.52
N GLU A 154 -13.52 20.21 -20.55
CA GLU A 154 -13.54 19.53 -21.83
C GLU A 154 -12.22 19.72 -22.59
N ASP A 155 -11.68 20.95 -22.59
CA ASP A 155 -10.36 21.23 -23.16
C ASP A 155 -9.26 20.43 -22.44
N PHE A 156 -9.32 20.37 -21.10
CA PHE A 156 -8.39 19.55 -20.33
C PHE A 156 -8.55 18.05 -20.60
N ALA A 157 -9.79 17.57 -20.69
CA ALA A 157 -10.07 16.18 -21.03
C ALA A 157 -9.53 15.81 -22.41
N GLN A 158 -9.57 16.73 -23.38
CA GLN A 158 -8.93 16.53 -24.68
C GLN A 158 -7.40 16.38 -24.56
N LEU A 159 -6.73 17.23 -23.75
CA LEU A 159 -5.30 17.06 -23.46
C LEU A 159 -5.01 15.70 -22.82
N PHE A 160 -5.86 15.23 -21.91
CA PHE A 160 -5.74 13.92 -21.28
C PHE A 160 -5.88 12.78 -22.31
N VAL A 161 -6.86 12.86 -23.22
CA VAL A 161 -7.08 11.91 -24.31
C VAL A 161 -5.87 11.85 -25.24
N ASP A 162 -5.31 13.01 -25.60
CA ASP A 162 -4.14 13.12 -26.47
C ASP A 162 -2.84 12.68 -25.76
N GLY A 163 -2.89 12.45 -24.45
CA GLY A 163 -1.75 12.07 -23.63
C GLY A 163 -0.82 13.25 -23.28
N ASN A 164 -1.26 14.48 -23.52
CA ASN A 164 -0.53 15.73 -23.26
C ASN A 164 -0.72 16.20 -21.81
N VAL A 165 -0.56 15.29 -20.86
CA VAL A 165 -0.63 15.54 -19.41
C VAL A 165 0.58 14.93 -18.72
N ILE A 166 0.85 15.35 -17.49
CA ILE A 166 1.94 14.78 -16.70
C ILE A 166 1.78 13.26 -16.56
N TYR A 167 2.89 12.52 -16.72
CA TYR A 167 2.95 11.05 -16.78
C TYR A 167 2.09 10.39 -17.87
N GLY A 168 1.53 11.17 -18.79
CA GLY A 168 0.77 10.67 -19.94
C GLY A 168 1.65 9.98 -20.99
N PRO A 169 1.04 9.20 -21.91
CA PRO A 169 -0.39 8.94 -22.03
C PRO A 169 -0.92 7.95 -20.98
N TRP A 170 -2.04 8.29 -20.34
CA TRP A 170 -2.63 7.50 -19.24
C TRP A 170 -2.83 6.02 -19.60
N TRP A 171 -3.37 5.74 -20.78
CA TRP A 171 -3.67 4.36 -21.18
C TRP A 171 -2.42 3.49 -21.31
N LYS A 172 -1.28 4.07 -21.75
CA LYS A 172 0.01 3.36 -21.83
C LYS A 172 0.53 3.08 -20.43
N HIS A 173 0.43 4.06 -19.55
CA HIS A 173 0.84 3.92 -18.17
C HIS A 173 0.09 2.77 -17.47
N VAL A 174 -1.24 2.72 -17.62
CA VAL A 174 -2.07 1.63 -17.08
C VAL A 174 -1.80 0.30 -17.78
N ALA A 175 -1.56 0.29 -19.09
CA ALA A 175 -1.21 -0.93 -19.82
C ALA A 175 0.09 -1.55 -19.29
N GLU A 176 1.15 -0.76 -19.05
CA GLU A 176 2.39 -1.26 -18.44
C GLU A 176 2.12 -1.86 -17.04
N GLY A 177 1.36 -1.15 -16.20
CA GLY A 177 0.99 -1.68 -14.87
C GLY A 177 0.20 -2.99 -14.97
N TRP A 178 -0.68 -3.10 -15.95
CA TRP A 178 -1.48 -4.29 -16.20
C TRP A 178 -0.64 -5.46 -16.69
N GLU A 179 0.37 -5.24 -17.54
CA GLU A 179 1.30 -6.29 -17.99
C GLU A 179 2.04 -6.94 -16.82
N HIS A 180 2.40 -6.15 -15.81
CA HIS A 180 3.10 -6.61 -14.62
C HIS A 180 2.20 -7.19 -13.51
N ARG A 181 0.87 -7.19 -13.68
CA ARG A 181 -0.08 -7.58 -12.62
C ARG A 181 0.07 -9.00 -12.07
N ASN A 182 0.70 -9.88 -12.85
CA ASN A 182 0.92 -11.29 -12.50
C ASN A 182 2.35 -11.56 -11.99
N ASP A 183 3.19 -10.54 -11.87
CA ASP A 183 4.51 -10.70 -11.26
C ASP A 183 4.35 -10.98 -9.76
N ASP A 184 5.13 -11.93 -9.22
CA ASP A 184 5.05 -12.37 -7.81
C ASP A 184 5.18 -11.24 -6.77
N ASN A 185 5.78 -10.12 -7.17
CA ASN A 185 6.04 -8.96 -6.34
C ASN A 185 5.18 -7.74 -6.71
N VAL A 186 4.10 -7.90 -7.49
CA VAL A 186 3.21 -6.81 -7.90
C VAL A 186 1.78 -7.12 -7.47
N ILE A 187 1.13 -6.13 -6.86
CA ILE A 187 -0.30 -6.14 -6.55
C ILE A 187 -0.93 -5.04 -7.40
N PHE A 188 -1.76 -5.42 -8.37
CA PHE A 188 -2.55 -4.47 -9.14
C PHE A 188 -3.93 -4.32 -8.50
N ILE A 189 -4.33 -3.09 -8.19
CA ILE A 189 -5.63 -2.75 -7.62
C ILE A 189 -6.23 -1.56 -8.36
N THR A 190 -7.55 -1.43 -8.28
CA THR A 190 -8.25 -0.24 -8.76
C THR A 190 -8.78 0.61 -7.61
N TYR A 191 -8.96 1.92 -7.82
CA TYR A 191 -9.61 2.81 -6.86
C TYR A 191 -11.02 2.29 -6.50
N GLU A 192 -11.73 1.80 -7.50
CA GLU A 192 -13.06 1.24 -7.36
C GLU A 192 -13.05 0.00 -6.45
N ASP A 193 -11.99 -0.80 -6.44
CA ASP A 193 -11.82 -1.89 -5.48
C ASP A 193 -11.60 -1.39 -4.05
N LEU A 194 -10.90 -0.28 -3.85
CA LEU A 194 -10.71 0.31 -2.51
C LEU A 194 -12.05 0.71 -1.89
N THR A 195 -12.99 1.22 -2.70
CA THR A 195 -14.34 1.57 -2.19
C THR A 195 -15.12 0.35 -1.67
N LYS A 196 -14.71 -0.87 -2.01
CA LYS A 196 -15.36 -2.10 -1.54
C LYS A 196 -14.85 -2.54 -0.16
N ILE A 197 -13.81 -1.89 0.40
CA ILE A 197 -13.28 -2.23 1.73
C ILE A 197 -14.37 -2.13 2.80
N ASP A 198 -15.25 -1.14 2.74
CA ASP A 198 -16.35 -1.01 3.72
C ASP A 198 -17.41 -2.10 3.55
N ILE A 199 -17.61 -2.60 2.34
CA ILE A 199 -18.48 -3.76 2.09
C ILE A 199 -17.85 -4.99 2.73
N LEU A 200 -16.55 -5.22 2.52
CA LEU A 200 -15.82 -6.33 3.13
C LEU A 200 -15.84 -6.23 4.67
N LYS A 201 -15.54 -5.06 5.23
CA LYS A 201 -15.55 -4.82 6.68
C LYS A 201 -16.91 -5.12 7.29
N ARG A 202 -18.00 -4.70 6.64
CA ARG A 202 -19.37 -4.98 7.11
C ARG A 202 -19.73 -6.45 6.98
N HIS A 203 -19.51 -7.05 5.80
CA HIS A 203 -19.91 -8.43 5.52
C HIS A 203 -19.10 -9.46 6.32
N CYS A 204 -17.80 -9.22 6.48
CA CYS A 204 -16.89 -10.07 7.28
C CYS A 204 -16.91 -9.72 8.78
N SER A 205 -17.77 -8.80 9.22
CA SER A 205 -17.95 -8.54 10.65
C SER A 205 -18.53 -9.78 11.35
N PHE A 206 -18.15 -10.01 12.61
CA PHE A 206 -18.65 -11.16 13.37
C PHE A 206 -20.18 -11.21 13.40
N SER A 207 -20.83 -10.06 13.60
CA SER A 207 -22.30 -9.94 13.60
C SER A 207 -22.92 -10.35 12.27
N SER A 208 -22.36 -9.86 11.15
CA SER A 208 -22.86 -10.22 9.81
C SER A 208 -22.63 -11.70 9.51
N MET A 209 -21.47 -12.26 9.85
CA MET A 209 -21.18 -13.68 9.63
C MET A 209 -22.04 -14.58 10.51
N GLN A 210 -22.33 -14.19 11.75
CA GLN A 210 -23.22 -14.94 12.65
C GLN A 210 -24.64 -15.07 12.08
N GLN A 211 -25.10 -14.10 11.28
CA GLN A 211 -26.41 -14.13 10.63
C GLN A 211 -26.37 -14.82 9.25
N ASN A 212 -25.19 -15.18 8.75
CA ASN A 212 -25.02 -15.81 7.46
C ASN A 212 -24.92 -17.34 7.59
N ASP A 213 -26.00 -18.04 7.23
CA ASP A 213 -26.12 -19.50 7.31
C ASP A 213 -25.00 -20.26 6.58
N SER A 214 -24.48 -19.69 5.47
CA SER A 214 -23.43 -20.34 4.67
C SER A 214 -22.10 -20.47 5.43
N VAL A 215 -21.83 -19.57 6.38
CA VAL A 215 -20.58 -19.52 7.15
C VAL A 215 -20.79 -19.77 8.65
N ASN A 216 -22.04 -19.84 9.13
CA ASN A 216 -22.38 -20.16 10.51
C ASN A 216 -22.74 -21.65 10.71
N TYR A 217 -22.38 -22.51 9.75
CA TYR A 217 -22.47 -23.97 9.84
C TYR A 217 -23.86 -24.49 10.24
N THR A 218 -24.93 -23.74 9.97
CA THR A 218 -26.29 -24.10 10.37
C THR A 218 -26.79 -25.36 9.66
N TRP A 219 -26.25 -25.63 8.46
CA TRP A 219 -26.47 -26.86 7.70
C TRP A 219 -25.89 -28.13 8.34
N TYR A 220 -24.97 -28.02 9.32
CA TYR A 220 -24.47 -29.19 10.07
C TYR A 220 -25.41 -29.65 11.20
N LYS A 221 -26.46 -28.87 11.54
CA LYS A 221 -27.35 -29.14 12.68
C LYS A 221 -28.16 -30.46 12.58
N GLY A 222 -28.02 -31.23 11.50
CA GLY A 222 -28.58 -32.59 11.34
C GLY A 222 -27.56 -33.71 11.09
N LEU A 223 -26.28 -33.39 10.84
CA LEU A 223 -25.25 -34.38 10.53
C LEU A 223 -24.46 -34.84 11.78
N TRP A 224 -24.44 -33.99 12.82
CA TRP A 224 -23.72 -34.20 14.08
C TRP A 224 -24.69 -34.06 15.24
N LYS A 225 -24.35 -34.60 16.43
CA LYS A 225 -25.11 -34.36 17.69
C LYS A 225 -24.93 -32.92 18.16
N TRP A 226 -25.41 -31.97 17.37
CA TRP A 226 -25.33 -30.54 17.63
C TRP A 226 -26.16 -30.20 18.86
N LYS A 227 -25.51 -29.68 19.91
CA LYS A 227 -26.19 -29.14 21.10
C LYS A 227 -26.60 -27.70 20.86
N GLU A 228 -27.53 -27.16 21.65
CA GLU A 228 -28.02 -25.79 21.51
C GLU A 228 -26.86 -24.76 21.40
N GLY A 229 -26.98 -23.85 20.44
CA GLY A 229 -25.99 -22.82 20.17
C GLY A 229 -25.73 -22.58 18.67
N ASN A 230 -25.03 -21.48 18.38
CA ASN A 230 -24.52 -21.15 17.06
C ASN A 230 -23.01 -21.40 16.98
N PHE A 231 -22.49 -21.70 15.79
CA PHE A 231 -21.07 -21.93 15.56
C PHE A 231 -20.27 -20.65 15.88
N LEU A 232 -20.69 -19.53 15.29
CA LEU A 232 -20.23 -18.21 15.66
C LEU A 232 -20.99 -17.76 16.92
N ARG A 233 -20.33 -17.86 18.08
CA ARG A 233 -20.94 -17.67 19.41
C ARG A 233 -21.07 -16.22 19.89
N LYS A 234 -19.96 -15.52 20.17
CA LYS A 234 -19.98 -14.14 20.73
C LYS A 234 -19.05 -13.14 20.04
N GLY A 235 -17.87 -13.58 19.58
CA GLY A 235 -16.96 -12.71 18.82
C GLY A 235 -16.35 -11.56 19.63
N VAL A 236 -16.21 -11.73 20.94
CA VAL A 236 -15.65 -10.71 21.85
C VAL A 236 -14.37 -11.20 22.50
N ILE A 237 -13.45 -10.27 22.75
CA ILE A 237 -12.22 -10.51 23.53
C ILE A 237 -12.58 -10.49 25.02
N GLY A 238 -12.01 -11.41 25.79
CA GLY A 238 -12.18 -11.46 27.25
C GLY A 238 -13.37 -12.27 27.77
N ASP A 239 -14.16 -12.94 26.91
CA ASP A 239 -15.29 -13.77 27.38
C ASP A 239 -14.84 -14.91 28.31
N TRP A 240 -13.56 -15.31 28.27
CA TRP A 240 -12.99 -16.32 29.16
C TRP A 240 -13.21 -16.02 30.65
N LYS A 241 -13.33 -14.74 31.03
CA LYS A 241 -13.61 -14.30 32.41
C LYS A 241 -14.96 -14.80 32.94
N ASN A 242 -15.90 -15.11 32.05
CA ASN A 242 -17.21 -15.64 32.40
C ASN A 242 -17.21 -17.17 32.57
N HIS A 243 -16.12 -17.85 32.18
CA HIS A 243 -16.06 -19.33 32.12
C HIS A 243 -14.94 -19.93 32.96
N LEU A 244 -13.87 -19.19 33.21
CA LEU A 244 -12.67 -19.69 33.90
C LEU A 244 -12.54 -19.10 35.31
N SER A 245 -12.07 -19.94 36.23
CA SER A 245 -11.60 -19.47 37.54
C SER A 245 -10.27 -18.74 37.41
N SER A 246 -9.96 -17.88 38.38
CA SER A 246 -8.67 -17.18 38.43
C SER A 246 -7.47 -18.14 38.43
N GLU A 247 -7.60 -19.30 39.08
CA GLU A 247 -6.55 -20.33 39.09
C GLU A 247 -6.30 -20.91 37.69
N MET A 248 -7.37 -21.21 36.94
CA MET A 248 -7.22 -21.74 35.59
C MET A 248 -6.68 -20.68 34.61
N SER A 249 -7.11 -19.43 34.77
CA SER A 249 -6.54 -18.30 34.02
C SER A 249 -5.02 -18.25 34.18
N GLN A 250 -4.52 -18.25 35.42
CA GLN A 250 -3.07 -18.20 35.69
C GLN A 250 -2.31 -19.38 35.07
N LYS A 251 -2.89 -20.59 35.06
CA LYS A 251 -2.28 -21.76 34.40
C LYS A 251 -2.19 -21.58 32.88
N LEU A 252 -3.21 -20.98 32.27
CA LEU A 252 -3.21 -20.67 30.83
C LEU A 252 -2.23 -19.53 30.51
N ASP A 253 -2.15 -18.50 31.35
CA ASP A 253 -1.18 -17.41 31.20
C ASP A 253 0.26 -17.95 31.25
N ALA A 254 0.55 -18.85 32.20
CA ALA A 254 1.85 -19.52 32.32
C ALA A 254 2.14 -20.49 31.15
N MET A 255 1.11 -21.03 30.49
CA MET A 255 1.28 -21.80 29.26
C MET A 255 1.59 -20.86 28.08
N ALA A 256 0.89 -19.73 27.97
CA ALA A 256 1.05 -18.75 26.90
C ALA A 256 2.42 -18.05 26.95
N SER A 257 2.94 -17.75 28.15
CA SER A 257 4.25 -17.09 28.33
C SER A 257 5.45 -17.87 27.77
N ARG A 258 5.26 -19.15 27.45
CA ARG A 258 6.26 -19.95 26.71
C ARG A 258 6.53 -19.40 25.30
N LEU A 259 5.64 -18.55 24.78
CA LEU A 259 5.74 -17.89 23.49
C LEU A 259 6.41 -16.51 23.56
N ASP A 260 6.65 -15.96 24.76
CA ASP A 260 7.28 -14.65 24.95
C ASP A 260 8.64 -14.51 24.25
N PRO A 261 9.53 -15.54 24.21
CA PRO A 261 10.79 -15.43 23.48
C PRO A 261 10.62 -15.23 21.96
N LEU A 262 9.43 -15.50 21.42
CA LEU A 262 9.08 -15.25 20.01
C LEU A 262 8.52 -13.84 19.78
N GLY A 263 8.27 -13.07 20.86
CA GLY A 263 7.66 -11.74 20.79
C GLY A 263 6.14 -11.74 20.51
N LEU A 264 5.47 -12.89 20.61
CA LEU A 264 4.02 -12.99 20.42
C LEU A 264 3.29 -12.63 21.72
N GLN A 265 2.43 -11.61 21.67
CA GLN A 265 1.61 -11.18 22.80
C GLN A 265 0.12 -11.31 22.45
N PHE A 266 -0.68 -11.79 23.41
CA PHE A 266 -2.13 -11.88 23.27
C PHE A 266 -2.82 -10.72 24.00
N VAL A 267 -3.94 -10.27 23.45
CA VAL A 267 -4.77 -9.22 24.04
C VAL A 267 -5.93 -9.89 24.76
N ASP A 268 -5.93 -9.83 26.10
CA ASP A 268 -6.88 -10.58 26.94
C ASP A 268 -8.05 -9.74 27.46
N THR A 269 -8.02 -8.43 27.19
CA THR A 269 -9.10 -7.47 27.47
C THR A 269 -9.39 -6.64 26.24
N PRO A 270 -10.65 -6.25 25.99
CA PRO A 270 -10.95 -5.28 24.96
C PRO A 270 -10.07 -4.04 25.16
N GLN A 271 -9.27 -3.69 24.17
CA GLN A 271 -8.64 -2.38 24.11
C GLN A 271 -9.76 -1.38 23.83
N ASP A 272 -9.80 -0.26 24.55
CA ASP A 272 -10.68 0.85 24.18
C ASP A 272 -10.34 1.22 22.73
N GLN A 273 -11.28 0.95 21.83
CA GLN A 273 -11.22 1.41 20.45
C GLN A 273 -11.51 2.91 20.51
N GLY A 274 -10.47 3.69 20.78
CA GLY A 274 -10.49 5.15 20.64
C GLY A 274 -10.77 5.59 19.21
#